data_AF-A0A933G0Y2-F1
#
_entry.id   AF-A0A933G0Y2-F1
#
_cell.length_a   1.000
_cell.length_b   1.000
_cell.length_c   1.000
_cell.angle_alpha   90.00
_cell.angle_beta   90.00
_cell.angle_gamma   90.00
#
_symmetry.space_group_name_H-M   'P 1'
#
loop_
_entity.id
_entity.type
_entity.pdbx_description
1 polymer ?
#
loop_
_entity_poly.entity_id
_entity_poly.type
_entity_poly.pdbx_seq_one_letter_code
_entity_poly.pdbx_strand_id
1 'polypeptide(L)'
;MTTTIDRINQLTSERLELFQQATNGRRGDPDVKSRIRAIDQELAQLWDRRRHERAGQIDGVDAVVDAVYRSTYGASYEEVYRPSPVMEATDEPALAAAA
;
A
#
# COMPACT_ATOMS: atom_id res chain seq x y z
N MET A 1 6.82 -21.70 8.51
CA MET A 1 5.96 -20.55 8.86
C MET A 1 5.34 -20.06 7.57
N THR A 2 4.02 -20.05 7.47
CA THR A 2 3.29 -19.40 6.36
C THR A 2 3.29 -17.89 6.60
N THR A 3 3.68 -17.11 5.58
CA THR A 3 3.69 -15.64 5.67
C THR A 3 2.29 -15.07 5.47
N THR A 4 2.07 -13.81 5.86
CA THR A 4 0.80 -13.09 5.64
C THR A 4 0.38 -13.11 4.16
N ILE A 5 1.35 -13.05 3.23
CA ILE A 5 1.08 -13.09 1.79
C ILE A 5 0.69 -14.49 1.29
N ASP A 6 1.26 -15.56 1.87
CA ASP A 6 0.88 -16.93 1.51
C ASP A 6 -0.58 -17.20 1.85
N ARG A 7 -1.04 -16.70 3.01
CA ARG A 7 -2.44 -16.83 3.43
C ARG A 7 -3.39 -16.04 2.53
N ILE A 8 -3.02 -14.82 2.13
CA ILE A 8 -3.79 -14.02 1.17
C ILE A 8 -3.94 -14.75 -0.17
N ASN A 9 -2.85 -15.33 -0.68
CA ASN A 9 -2.87 -16.07 -1.95
C ASN A 9 -3.80 -17.28 -1.87
N GLN A 10 -3.69 -18.06 -0.78
CA GLN A 10 -4.55 -19.22 -0.54
C GLN A 10 -6.04 -18.84 -0.55
N LEU A 11 -6.42 -17.82 0.22
CA LEU A 11 -7.80 -17.35 0.32
C LEU A 11 -8.33 -16.78 -0.99
N THR A 12 -7.48 -16.10 -1.76
CA THR A 12 -7.85 -15.57 -3.07
C THR A 12 -8.17 -16.70 -4.05
N SER A 13 -7.38 -17.76 -4.04
CA SER A 13 -7.65 -18.97 -4.84
C SER A 13 -8.93 -19.67 -4.41
N GLU A 14 -9.13 -19.89 -3.10
CA GLU A 14 -10.36 -20.50 -2.57
C GLU A 14 -11.61 -19.70 -2.96
N ARG A 15 -11.54 -18.37 -2.85
CA ARG A 15 -12.62 -17.47 -3.27
C ARG A 15 -12.94 -17.65 -4.75
N LEU A 16 -11.92 -17.70 -5.61
CA LEU A 16 -12.10 -17.87 -7.06
C LEU A 16 -12.77 -19.21 -7.40
N GLU A 17 -12.34 -20.30 -6.76
CA GLU A 17 -12.94 -21.63 -6.92
C GLU A 17 -14.42 -21.61 -6.53
N LEU A 18 -14.77 -20.98 -5.41
CA LEU A 18 -16.16 -20.83 -4.96
C LEU A 18 -17.00 -20.01 -5.94
N PHE A 19 -16.44 -18.93 -6.50
CA PHE A 19 -17.11 -18.17 -7.57
C PHE A 19 -17.35 -19.02 -8.81
N GLN A 20 -16.35 -19.78 -9.27
CA GLN A 20 -16.50 -20.67 -10.42
C GLN A 20 -17.56 -21.75 -10.18
N GLN A 21 -17.59 -22.36 -8.99
CA GLN A 21 -18.62 -23.32 -8.59
C GLN A 21 -20.03 -22.71 -8.60
N ALA A 22 -20.17 -21.48 -8.12
CA ALA A 22 -21.44 -20.76 -8.13
C ALA A 22 -21.91 -20.39 -9.55
N THR A 23 -20.98 -20.19 -10.49
CA THR A 23 -21.25 -19.78 -11.88
C THR A 23 -21.59 -20.97 -12.78
N ASN A 24 -20.97 -22.14 -12.54
CA ASN A 24 -21.09 -23.35 -13.37
C ASN A 24 -22.33 -24.25 -13.08
N GLY A 25 -23.31 -23.78 -12.30
CA GLY A 25 -24.62 -24.45 -12.23
C GLY A 25 -25.14 -24.79 -10.83
N ARG A 26 -24.36 -24.59 -9.75
CA ARG A 26 -24.92 -24.57 -8.38
C ARG A 26 -25.42 -23.18 -8.05
N ARG A 27 -26.59 -22.85 -8.61
CA ARG A 27 -27.28 -21.58 -8.36
C ARG A 27 -27.61 -21.47 -6.87
N GLY A 28 -26.82 -20.69 -6.14
CA GLY A 28 -27.22 -20.10 -4.88
C GLY A 28 -27.24 -21.04 -3.67
N ASP A 29 -26.19 -21.83 -3.47
CA ASP A 29 -25.98 -22.43 -2.15
C ASP A 29 -25.67 -21.30 -1.14
N PRO A 30 -26.55 -21.02 -0.16
CA PRO A 30 -26.34 -19.97 0.83
C PRO A 30 -25.03 -20.16 1.60
N ASP A 31 -24.55 -21.40 1.71
CA ASP A 31 -23.27 -21.71 2.34
C ASP A 31 -22.08 -21.21 1.51
N VAL A 32 -22.13 -21.29 0.18
CA VAL A 32 -21.07 -20.77 -0.71
C VAL A 32 -20.99 -19.25 -0.61
N LYS A 33 -22.13 -18.56 -0.59
CA LYS A 33 -22.16 -17.09 -0.40
C LYS A 33 -21.66 -16.68 0.98
N SER A 34 -22.04 -17.41 2.03
CA SER A 34 -21.57 -17.19 3.39
C SER A 34 -20.05 -17.37 3.47
N ARG A 35 -19.51 -18.43 2.85
CA ARG A 35 -18.09 -18.70 2.80
C ARG A 35 -17.30 -17.62 2.06
N ILE A 36 -17.78 -17.16 0.89
CA ILE A 36 -17.16 -16.05 0.16
C ILE A 36 -17.10 -14.79 1.02
N ARG A 37 -18.17 -14.45 1.75
CA ARG A 37 -18.18 -13.29 2.65
C ARG A 37 -17.18 -13.43 3.81
N ALA A 38 -17.07 -14.62 4.39
CA ALA A 38 -16.08 -14.89 5.43
C ALA A 38 -14.65 -14.72 4.90
N ILE A 39 -14.38 -15.21 3.70
CA ILE A 39 -13.09 -15.03 3.03
C ILE A 39 -12.82 -13.54 2.76
N ASP A 40 -13.82 -12.78 2.29
CA ASP A 40 -13.67 -11.34 2.05
C ASP A 40 -13.30 -10.57 3.33
N GLN A 41 -13.91 -10.92 4.47
CA GLN A 41 -13.56 -10.34 5.77
C GLN A 41 -12.15 -10.70 6.22
N GLU A 42 -11.74 -11.96 6.06
CA GLU A 42 -10.39 -12.42 6.41
C GLU A 42 -9.34 -11.74 5.52
N LEU A 43 -9.60 -11.65 4.21
CA LEU A 43 -8.74 -10.94 3.26
C LEU A 43 -8.59 -9.46 3.64
N ALA A 44 -9.67 -8.78 4.03
CA ALA A 44 -9.61 -7.38 4.45
C ALA A 44 -8.68 -7.20 5.67
N GLN A 45 -8.78 -8.07 6.66
CA GLN A 45 -7.90 -8.04 7.85
C GLN A 45 -6.44 -8.35 7.50
N LEU A 46 -6.20 -9.32 6.62
CA LEU A 46 -4.84 -9.69 6.20
C LEU A 46 -4.18 -8.61 5.36
N TRP A 47 -4.93 -7.95 4.47
CA TRP A 47 -4.43 -6.81 3.70
C TRP A 47 -4.11 -5.61 4.60
N ASP A 48 -4.94 -5.37 5.61
CA ASP A 48 -4.67 -4.32 6.59
C ASP A 48 -3.42 -4.64 7.40
N ARG A 49 -3.29 -5.87 7.92
CA ARG A 49 -2.09 -6.34 8.60
C ARG A 49 -0.84 -6.18 7.74
N ARG A 50 -0.90 -6.59 6.47
CA ARG A 50 0.21 -6.49 5.52
C ARG A 50 0.61 -5.03 5.24
N ARG A 51 -0.35 -4.11 5.23
CA ARG A 51 -0.06 -2.66 5.08
C ARG A 51 0.73 -2.15 6.28
N HIS A 52 0.36 -2.55 7.50
CA HIS A 52 1.09 -2.18 8.72
C HIS A 52 2.48 -2.83 8.78
N GLU A 53 2.61 -4.10 8.39
CA GLU A 53 3.92 -4.77 8.26
C GLU A 53 4.83 -4.02 7.27
N ARG A 54 4.27 -3.55 6.14
CA ARG A 54 5.03 -2.74 5.18
C ARG A 54 5.36 -1.34 5.67
N ALA A 55 4.44 -0.66 6.36
CA ALA A 55 4.71 0.67 6.90
C ALA A 55 5.91 0.63 7.85
N GLY A 56 5.92 -0.32 8.80
CA GLY A 56 7.07 -0.50 9.69
C GLY A 56 8.37 -0.93 8.97
N GLN A 57 8.27 -1.65 7.84
CA GLN A 57 9.43 -1.93 7.01
C GLN A 57 9.95 -0.69 6.27
N ILE A 58 9.07 0.18 5.77
CA ILE A 58 9.45 1.43 5.09
C ILE A 58 10.14 2.36 6.10
N ASP A 59 9.56 2.56 7.28
CA ASP A 59 10.19 3.35 8.36
C ASP A 59 11.57 2.79 8.74
N GLY A 60 11.70 1.46 8.77
CA GLY A 60 12.98 0.80 9.02
C GLY A 60 14.00 0.99 7.89
N VAL A 61 13.56 1.00 6.63
CA VAL A 61 14.43 1.29 5.47
C VAL A 61 14.91 2.72 5.53
N ASP A 62 14.04 3.68 5.82
CA ASP A 62 14.40 5.10 5.95
C ASP A 62 15.45 5.27 7.06
N ALA A 63 15.26 4.63 8.22
CA ALA A 63 16.25 4.66 9.30
C ALA A 63 17.62 4.06 8.90
N VAL A 64 17.62 3.00 8.10
CA VAL A 64 18.87 2.39 7.57
C VAL A 64 19.54 3.31 6.57
N VAL A 65 18.78 3.90 5.64
CA VAL A 65 19.29 4.86 4.65
C VAL A 65 19.92 6.05 5.36
N ASP A 66 19.25 6.58 6.38
CA ASP A 66 19.73 7.73 7.14
C ASP A 66 21.01 7.41 7.93
N ALA A 67 21.10 6.21 8.51
CA ALA A 67 22.30 5.73 9.20
C ALA A 67 23.49 5.60 8.24
N VAL A 68 23.27 5.06 7.03
CA VAL A 68 24.31 4.96 6.00
C VAL A 68 24.77 6.35 5.56
N TYR A 69 23.85 7.27 5.30
CA TYR A 69 24.19 8.64 4.90
C TYR A 69 25.02 9.38 5.94
N ARG A 70 24.65 9.30 7.22
CA ARG A 70 25.46 9.89 8.29
C ARG A 70 26.85 9.28 8.37
N SER A 71 26.95 7.96 8.23
CA SER A 71 28.24 7.28 8.26
C SER A 71 29.14 7.66 7.09
N THR A 72 28.57 7.89 5.90
CA THR A 72 29.35 8.16 4.68
C THR A 72 29.64 9.65 4.50
N TYR A 73 28.69 10.51 4.82
CA TYR A 73 28.73 11.95 4.48
C TYR A 73 28.69 12.88 5.69
N GLY A 74 28.51 12.35 6.91
CA GLY A 74 28.40 13.16 8.13
C GLY A 74 27.08 13.95 8.25
N ALA A 75 26.14 13.72 7.35
CA ALA A 75 24.83 14.37 7.29
C ALA A 75 23.73 13.35 6.99
N SER A 76 22.48 13.64 7.38
CA SER A 76 21.31 12.81 7.07
C SER A 76 20.93 12.87 5.59
N TYR A 77 20.14 11.90 5.13
CA TYR A 77 19.63 11.90 3.75
C TYR A 77 18.80 13.16 3.48
N GLU A 78 17.94 13.55 4.42
CA GLU A 78 17.10 14.75 4.29
C GLU A 78 17.91 16.04 4.19
N GLU A 79 19.03 16.16 4.92
CA GLU A 79 19.89 17.36 4.86
C GLU A 79 20.61 17.49 3.51
N VAL A 80 21.01 16.36 2.92
CA VAL A 80 21.73 16.34 1.65
C VAL A 80 20.78 16.47 0.46
N TYR A 81 19.56 15.94 0.57
CA TYR A 81 18.67 15.75 -0.58
C TYR A 81 17.29 16.38 -0.46
N ARG A 82 17.01 17.24 0.54
CA ARG A 82 15.75 18.01 0.57
C ARG A 82 15.55 18.67 -0.79
N PRO A 83 14.55 18.25 -1.60
CA PRO A 83 14.23 18.99 -2.81
C PRO A 83 13.82 20.39 -2.37
N SER A 84 14.40 21.43 -2.99
CA SER A 84 13.93 22.80 -2.76
C SER A 84 12.42 22.80 -2.82
N PRO A 85 11.72 23.42 -1.85
CA PRO A 85 10.27 23.55 -1.96
C PRO A 85 10.01 24.14 -3.33
N VAL A 86 9.22 23.44 -4.14
CA VAL A 86 8.72 24.00 -5.38
C VAL A 86 7.93 25.21 -4.93
N MET A 87 8.52 26.41 -5.06
CA MET A 87 7.75 27.64 -4.87
C MET A 87 6.65 27.56 -5.91
N GLU A 88 5.43 27.32 -5.44
CA GLU A 88 4.24 27.51 -6.23
C GLU A 88 4.32 28.94 -6.76
N ALA A 89 4.65 29.08 -8.04
CA ALA A 89 4.79 30.37 -8.68
C ALA A 89 3.44 31.06 -8.52
N THR A 90 3.38 32.03 -7.61
CA THR A 90 2.23 32.91 -7.47
C THR A 90 2.18 33.70 -8.77
N ASP A 91 1.25 33.33 -9.64
CA ASP A 91 0.98 34.02 -10.88
C ASP A 91 0.34 35.38 -10.53
N GLU A 92 1.18 36.35 -10.16
CA GLU A 92 0.81 37.77 -10.15
C GLU A 92 1.29 38.40 -11.47
N PRO A 93 0.40 38.70 -12.42
CA PRO A 93 0.76 39.57 -13.52
C PRO A 93 0.79 41.03 -13.04
N ALA A 94 1.98 41.48 -12.65
CA ALA A 94 2.28 42.90 -12.64
C ALA A 94 2.44 43.39 -14.10
N LEU A 95 1.47 44.14 -14.60
CA LEU A 95 1.74 45.08 -15.70
C LEU A 95 0.96 46.38 -15.51
N ALA A 96 1.73 47.39 -15.09
CA ALA A 96 1.33 48.78 -15.09
C ALA A 96 1.46 49.38 -16.51
N ALA A 97 0.51 50.28 -16.81
CA ALA A 97 0.58 51.42 -17.74
C ALA A 97 0.76 51.15 -19.26
N ALA A 98 -0.25 51.53 -20.06
CA ALA A 98 -0.18 52.65 -21.03
C ALA A 98 -1.42 52.69 -21.95
N ALA A 99 -2.23 53.75 -21.80
CA ALA A 99 -2.95 54.53 -22.83
C ALA A 99 -4.25 55.13 -22.26
#